data_AF-A0A7Y3E324-F1
#
_entry.id   AF-A0A7Y3E324-F1
#
_cell.length_a   1.000
_cell.length_b   1.000
_cell.length_c   1.000
_cell.angle_alpha   90.00
_cell.angle_beta   90.00
_cell.angle_gamma   90.00
#
_symmetry.space_group_name_H-M   'P 1'
#
loop_
_entity.id
_entity.type
_entity.pdbx_description
1 polymer ?
#
loop_
_entity_poly.entity_id
_entity_poly.type
_entity_poly.pdbx_seq_one_letter_code
_entity_poly.pdbx_strand_id
1 'polypeptide(L)'
;MARTLETWGYANAHVTIDNSEWLLARAYDLAMQAGDETEAEAVVEAYLAHLREAAAHFRSAGREKFGREVDHVLLLHANAIAARHIGDVLDGLEEDGFTIASLEEVLSDPIYARVDEYVGPVGLSWIYRAAPLSPDDPWDDIAEAALGDRFRWR
;
A
#
# COMPACT_ATOMS: atom_id res chain seq x y z
N MET A 1 -21.53 2.48 -9.70
CA MET A 1 -20.65 3.62 -9.42
C MET A 1 -19.51 3.70 -10.44
N ALA A 2 -18.66 2.68 -10.59
CA ALA A 2 -17.55 2.68 -11.57
C ALA A 2 -17.96 3.02 -13.02
N ARG A 3 -18.95 2.30 -13.60
CA ARG A 3 -19.45 2.59 -14.97
C ARG A 3 -19.96 4.02 -15.17
N THR A 4 -20.42 4.70 -14.12
CA THR A 4 -20.90 6.08 -14.22
C THR A 4 -19.73 7.07 -14.28
N LEU A 5 -18.65 6.80 -13.55
CA LEU A 5 -17.44 7.63 -13.56
C LEU A 5 -16.72 7.56 -14.90
N GLU A 6 -16.61 6.36 -15.48
CA GLU A 6 -16.04 6.16 -16.83
C GLU A 6 -16.82 6.94 -17.89
N THR A 7 -18.16 6.92 -17.84
CA THR A 7 -18.99 7.71 -18.78
C THR A 7 -18.82 9.22 -18.63
N TRP A 8 -18.29 9.68 -17.49
CA TRP A 8 -17.95 11.08 -17.23
C TRP A 8 -16.49 11.40 -17.52
N GLY A 9 -15.72 10.44 -18.04
CA GLY A 9 -14.31 10.61 -18.42
C GLY A 9 -13.32 10.50 -17.27
N TYR A 10 -13.75 9.98 -16.11
CA TYR A 10 -12.84 9.69 -15.00
C TYR A 10 -12.22 8.30 -15.13
N ALA A 11 -10.94 8.19 -14.77
CA ALA A 11 -10.24 6.92 -14.60
C ALA A 11 -10.14 6.55 -13.11
N ASN A 12 -10.28 5.27 -12.79
CA ASN A 12 -10.04 4.77 -11.44
C ASN A 12 -8.53 4.59 -11.23
N ALA A 13 -7.99 5.26 -10.22
CA ALA A 13 -6.63 5.04 -9.75
C ALA A 13 -6.62 3.85 -8.79
N HIS A 14 -6.59 2.64 -9.33
CA HIS A 14 -6.62 1.43 -8.52
C HIS A 14 -5.32 1.29 -7.70
N VAL A 15 -5.45 1.04 -6.39
CA VAL A 15 -4.31 0.74 -5.51
C VAL A 15 -3.75 -0.63 -5.84
N THR A 16 -2.43 -0.74 -5.99
CA THR A 16 -1.73 -2.03 -6.20
C THR A 16 -0.86 -2.44 -5.03
N ILE A 17 -0.30 -1.48 -4.27
CA ILE A 17 0.42 -1.76 -3.03
C ILE A 17 -0.52 -1.35 -1.90
N ASP A 18 -1.27 -2.34 -1.42
CA ASP A 18 -2.11 -2.19 -0.24
C ASP A 18 -1.27 -2.45 1.02
N ASN A 19 -1.62 -1.82 2.13
CA ASN A 19 -0.87 -1.96 3.37
C ASN A 19 -1.65 -1.48 4.59
N SER A 20 -1.19 -1.92 5.75
CA SER A 20 -1.80 -1.62 7.04
C SER A 20 -1.11 -0.49 7.82
N GLU A 21 -0.51 0.51 7.15
CA GLU A 21 0.22 1.60 7.83
C GLU A 21 -0.65 2.42 8.79
N TRP A 22 -1.96 2.43 8.57
CA TRP A 22 -2.93 3.11 9.44
C TRP A 22 -2.89 2.60 10.90
N LEU A 23 -2.52 1.33 11.12
CA LEU A 23 -2.30 0.78 12.46
C LEU A 23 -1.12 1.47 13.16
N LEU A 24 -0.04 1.67 12.42
CA LEU A 24 1.18 2.34 12.88
C LEU A 24 0.95 3.84 13.07
N ALA A 25 0.15 4.47 12.22
CA ALA A 25 -0.29 5.85 12.43
C ALA A 25 -1.01 6.03 13.77
N ARG A 26 -1.88 5.07 14.13
CA ARG A 26 -2.56 5.09 15.43
C ARG A 26 -1.59 4.89 16.60
N ALA A 27 -0.65 3.94 16.51
CA ALA A 27 0.36 3.72 17.54
C ALA A 27 1.25 4.96 17.73
N TYR A 28 1.65 5.60 16.62
CA TYR A 28 2.45 6.81 16.64
C TYR A 28 1.74 7.95 17.36
N ASP A 29 0.46 8.18 17.04
CA ASP A 29 -0.34 9.22 17.70
C ASP A 29 -0.43 8.98 19.22
N LEU A 30 -0.57 7.72 19.65
CA LEU A 30 -0.61 7.36 21.07
C LEU A 30 0.74 7.60 21.77
N ALA A 31 1.85 7.18 21.16
CA ALA A 31 3.20 7.41 21.69
C ALA A 31 3.51 8.91 21.80
N MET A 32 3.20 9.68 20.75
CA MET A 32 3.35 11.14 20.74
C MET A 32 2.50 11.82 21.83
N GLN A 33 1.26 11.36 22.06
CA GLN A 33 0.40 11.90 23.12
C GLN A 33 0.91 11.58 24.53
N ALA A 34 1.53 10.42 24.71
CA ALA A 34 2.15 10.02 25.96
C ALA A 34 3.50 10.73 26.23
N GLY A 35 4.08 11.38 25.21
CA GLY A 35 5.45 11.90 25.27
C GLY A 35 6.51 10.80 25.29
N ASP A 36 6.17 9.61 24.79
CA ASP A 36 7.08 8.47 24.71
C ASP A 36 7.85 8.50 23.38
N GLU A 37 8.96 9.24 23.38
CA GLU A 37 9.81 9.40 22.19
C GLU A 37 10.43 8.07 21.73
N THR A 38 10.74 7.17 22.67
CA THR A 38 11.34 5.86 22.35
C THR A 38 10.33 4.97 21.61
N GLU A 39 9.09 4.93 22.08
CA GLU A 39 8.03 4.19 21.38
C GLU A 39 7.71 4.83 20.03
N ALA A 40 7.66 6.16 19.95
CA ALA A 40 7.41 6.87 18.69
C ALA A 40 8.48 6.54 17.63
N GLU A 41 9.76 6.52 18.00
CA GLU A 41 10.86 6.13 17.11
C GLU A 41 10.74 4.66 16.68
N ALA A 42 10.41 3.75 17.61
CA ALA A 42 10.18 2.35 17.29
C ALA A 42 9.02 2.13 16.30
N VAL A 43 7.95 2.94 16.38
CA VAL A 43 6.84 2.94 15.44
C VAL A 43 7.26 3.47 14.06
N VAL A 44 8.10 4.50 14.00
CA VAL A 44 8.64 5.03 12.73
C VAL A 44 9.45 3.97 12.00
N GLU A 45 10.36 3.29 12.69
CA GLU A 45 11.16 2.21 12.09
C GLU A 45 10.26 1.09 11.55
N ALA A 46 9.22 0.71 12.29
CA ALA A 46 8.26 -0.28 11.82
C ALA A 46 7.41 0.20 10.63
N TYR A 47 7.07 1.49 10.59
CA TYR A 47 6.33 2.11 9.49
C TYR A 47 7.12 2.07 8.18
N LEU A 48 8.39 2.45 8.23
CA LEU A 48 9.28 2.41 7.06
C LEU A 48 9.52 0.97 6.60
N ALA A 49 9.78 0.05 7.52
CA ALA A 49 9.95 -1.37 7.20
C ALA A 49 8.69 -1.97 6.56
N HIS A 50 7.52 -1.75 7.15
CA HIS A 50 6.24 -2.29 6.69
C HIS A 50 5.88 -1.82 5.27
N LEU A 51 6.10 -0.54 4.95
CA LEU A 51 5.84 -0.01 3.60
C LEU A 51 6.77 -0.63 2.55
N ARG A 52 8.05 -0.83 2.89
CA ARG A 52 9.02 -1.50 2.01
C ARG A 52 8.69 -2.98 1.81
N GLU A 53 8.29 -3.67 2.88
CA GLU A 53 7.84 -5.06 2.81
C GLU A 53 6.58 -5.20 1.93
N ALA A 54 5.60 -4.30 2.08
CA ALA A 54 4.42 -4.25 1.23
C ALA A 54 4.79 -4.05 -0.24
N ALA A 55 5.64 -3.06 -0.52
CA ALA A 55 6.09 -2.77 -1.87
C ALA A 55 6.82 -3.98 -2.50
N ALA A 56 7.71 -4.63 -1.75
CA ALA A 56 8.41 -5.83 -2.21
C ALA A 56 7.45 -6.99 -2.49
N HIS A 57 6.48 -7.23 -1.61
CA HIS A 57 5.46 -8.26 -1.77
C HIS A 57 4.65 -8.05 -3.05
N PHE A 58 4.05 -6.86 -3.22
CA PHE A 58 3.19 -6.60 -4.37
C PHE A 58 3.96 -6.49 -5.68
N ARG A 59 5.24 -6.07 -5.65
CA ARG A 59 6.13 -6.16 -6.81
C ARG A 59 6.38 -7.61 -7.21
N SER A 60 6.59 -8.49 -6.24
CA SER A 60 6.74 -9.93 -6.50
C SER A 60 5.45 -10.54 -7.07
N ALA A 61 4.30 -10.30 -6.42
CA ALA A 61 3.01 -10.80 -6.86
C ALA A 61 2.63 -10.28 -8.26
N GLY A 62 2.92 -9.01 -8.55
CA GLY A 62 2.74 -8.42 -9.88
C GLY A 62 3.58 -9.14 -10.94
N ARG A 63 4.88 -9.33 -10.69
CA ARG A 63 5.75 -10.08 -11.60
C ARG A 63 5.28 -11.50 -11.85
N GLU A 64 4.86 -12.21 -10.81
CA GLU A 64 4.38 -13.58 -10.95
C GLU A 64 3.12 -13.65 -11.81
N LYS A 65 2.16 -12.76 -11.59
CA LYS A 65 0.88 -12.74 -12.32
C LYS A 65 1.01 -12.25 -13.76
N PHE A 66 1.90 -11.31 -14.03
CA PHE A 66 1.99 -10.63 -15.33
C PHE A 66 3.24 -10.96 -16.14
N GLY A 67 4.20 -11.68 -15.57
CA GLY A 67 5.46 -12.07 -16.24
C GLY A 67 6.41 -10.91 -16.52
N ARG A 68 6.17 -9.74 -15.93
CA ARG A 68 6.97 -8.51 -16.06
C ARG A 68 6.82 -7.61 -14.84
N GLU A 69 7.70 -6.64 -14.68
CA GLU A 69 7.47 -5.52 -13.76
C GLU A 69 6.23 -4.74 -14.20
N VAL A 70 5.46 -4.23 -13.23
CA VAL A 70 4.28 -3.40 -13.45
C VAL A 70 4.40 -2.13 -12.65
N ASP A 71 3.77 -1.06 -13.12
CA ASP A 71 3.76 0.19 -12.37
C ASP A 71 2.75 0.11 -11.23
N HIS A 72 3.13 0.66 -10.07
CA HIS A 72 2.39 0.50 -8.83
C HIS A 72 1.85 1.83 -8.29
N VAL A 73 0.61 1.80 -7.78
CA VAL A 73 0.02 2.82 -6.91
C VAL A 73 0.09 2.35 -5.46
N LEU A 74 0.84 3.09 -4.63
CA LEU A 74 0.94 2.90 -3.19
C LEU A 74 -0.17 3.66 -2.44
N LEU A 75 -0.88 2.96 -1.55
CA LEU A 75 -1.85 3.58 -0.66
C LEU A 75 -1.17 4.16 0.58
N LEU A 76 -1.44 5.43 0.88
CA LEU A 76 -1.04 6.10 2.13
C LEU A 76 -2.18 6.98 2.63
N HIS A 77 -2.34 7.07 3.95
CA HIS A 77 -3.23 8.04 4.57
C HIS A 77 -2.47 9.32 4.95
N ALA A 78 -3.12 10.48 4.76
CA ALA A 78 -2.57 11.76 5.20
C ALA A 78 -2.68 11.92 6.72
N ASN A 79 -1.76 11.28 7.45
CA ASN A 79 -1.68 11.24 8.91
C ASN A 79 -0.37 11.89 9.42
N ALA A 80 -0.18 11.95 10.74
CA ALA A 80 0.96 12.66 11.34
C ALA A 80 2.32 12.00 11.05
N ILE A 81 2.38 10.66 11.08
CA ILE A 81 3.60 9.90 10.77
C ILE A 81 3.97 10.05 9.29
N ALA A 82 3.00 9.90 8.38
CA ALA A 82 3.21 10.11 6.95
C ALA A 82 3.67 11.54 6.65
N ALA A 83 3.04 12.56 7.25
CA ALA A 83 3.43 13.96 7.03
C ALA A 83 4.87 14.27 7.46
N ARG A 84 5.40 13.55 8.45
CA ARG A 84 6.77 13.74 8.96
C ARG A 84 7.81 12.90 8.23
N HIS A 85 7.41 11.71 7.76
CA HIS A 85 8.34 10.69 7.26
C HIS A 85 8.10 10.31 5.80
N ILE A 86 7.30 11.07 5.04
CA ILE A 86 7.10 10.78 3.61
C ILE A 86 8.41 10.82 2.83
N GLY A 87 9.36 11.71 3.19
CA GLY A 87 10.69 11.74 2.59
C GLY A 87 11.42 10.40 2.78
N ASP A 88 11.46 9.91 4.02
CA ASP A 88 12.11 8.64 4.37
C ASP A 88 11.46 7.43 3.65
N VAL A 89 10.13 7.46 3.46
CA VAL A 89 9.41 6.45 2.68
C VAL A 89 9.86 6.46 1.22
N LEU A 90 9.91 7.65 0.60
CA LEU A 90 10.30 7.77 -0.81
C LEU A 90 11.77 7.34 -1.01
N ASP A 91 12.67 7.80 -0.14
CA ASP A 91 14.09 7.44 -0.18
C ASP A 91 14.27 5.91 -0.03
N GLY A 92 13.57 5.28 0.93
CA GLY A 92 13.63 3.83 1.13
C GLY A 92 13.09 3.02 -0.06
N LEU A 93 12.05 3.51 -0.75
CA LEU A 93 11.54 2.88 -1.97
C LEU A 93 12.53 3.03 -3.14
N GLU A 94 13.15 4.19 -3.29
CA GLU A 94 14.19 4.41 -4.31
C GLU A 94 15.42 3.52 -4.07
N GLU A 95 15.84 3.34 -2.81
CA GLU A 95 16.88 2.37 -2.43
C GLU A 95 16.53 0.92 -2.81
N ASP A 96 15.25 0.56 -2.73
CA ASP A 96 14.74 -0.76 -3.15
C ASP A 96 14.53 -0.89 -4.68
N GLY A 97 14.93 0.15 -5.43
CA GLY A 97 14.93 0.17 -6.87
C GLY A 97 13.60 0.55 -7.51
N PHE A 98 12.70 1.21 -6.77
CA PHE A 98 11.54 1.87 -7.34
C PHE A 98 11.91 3.23 -7.94
N THR A 99 11.04 3.77 -8.80
CA THR A 99 11.13 5.14 -9.31
C THR A 99 9.79 5.81 -9.06
N ILE A 100 9.82 7.00 -8.48
CA ILE A 100 8.61 7.77 -8.21
C ILE A 100 8.18 8.49 -9.50
N ALA A 101 6.97 8.18 -9.97
CA ALA A 101 6.40 8.71 -11.20
C ALA A 101 5.07 9.41 -10.94
N SER A 102 4.60 10.20 -11.91
CA SER A 102 3.28 10.80 -11.83
C SER A 102 2.19 9.73 -11.93
N LEU A 103 1.02 10.01 -11.35
CA LEU A 103 -0.12 9.09 -11.44
C LEU A 103 -0.52 8.84 -12.90
N GLU A 104 -0.43 9.83 -13.78
CA GLU A 104 -0.73 9.68 -15.22
C GLU A 104 0.20 8.66 -15.89
N GLU A 105 1.50 8.71 -15.60
CA GLU A 105 2.48 7.74 -16.11
C GLU A 105 2.20 6.35 -15.59
N VAL A 106 1.98 6.20 -14.28
CA VAL A 106 1.67 4.90 -13.64
C VAL A 106 0.40 4.29 -14.25
N LEU A 107 -0.65 5.08 -14.44
CA LEU A 107 -1.92 4.60 -15.01
C LEU A 107 -1.85 4.28 -16.51
N SER A 108 -0.73 4.59 -17.18
CA SER A 108 -0.49 4.16 -18.55
C SER A 108 -0.11 2.67 -18.66
N ASP A 109 0.25 2.02 -17.54
CA ASP A 109 0.50 0.59 -17.51
C ASP A 109 -0.78 -0.19 -17.92
N PRO A 110 -0.69 -1.14 -18.87
CA PRO A 110 -1.83 -1.93 -19.34
C PRO A 110 -2.63 -2.68 -18.26
N ILE A 111 -2.10 -2.91 -17.06
CA ILE A 111 -2.88 -3.53 -15.98
C ILE A 111 -4.09 -2.68 -15.58
N TYR A 112 -4.01 -1.35 -15.70
CA TYR A 112 -5.08 -0.42 -15.30
C TYR A 112 -6.20 -0.32 -16.34
N ALA A 113 -5.98 -0.85 -17.55
CA ALA A 113 -7.01 -0.95 -18.59
C ALA A 113 -7.81 -2.27 -18.52
N ARG A 114 -7.51 -3.17 -17.58
CA ARG A 114 -8.22 -4.45 -17.45
C ARG A 114 -9.61 -4.24 -16.86
N VAL A 115 -10.55 -5.08 -17.29
CA VAL A 115 -11.92 -5.06 -16.78
C VAL A 115 -11.92 -5.56 -15.33
N ASP A 116 -12.51 -4.75 -14.47
CA ASP A 116 -12.73 -5.08 -13.07
C ASP A 116 -14.04 -5.85 -12.89
N GLU A 117 -13.93 -7.17 -12.77
CA GLU A 117 -15.08 -8.07 -12.57
C GLU A 117 -15.33 -8.41 -11.10
N TYR A 118 -14.50 -7.91 -10.19
CA TYR A 118 -14.62 -8.21 -8.77
C TYR A 118 -15.86 -7.52 -8.18
N VAL A 119 -16.77 -8.32 -7.62
CA VAL A 119 -17.93 -7.86 -6.86
C VAL A 119 -17.89 -8.53 -5.50
N GLY A 120 -17.48 -7.79 -4.48
CA GLY A 120 -17.38 -8.29 -3.11
C GLY A 120 -17.28 -7.16 -2.10
N PRO A 121 -17.36 -7.48 -0.79
CA PRO A 121 -17.35 -6.48 0.26
C PRO A 121 -15.94 -6.04 0.69
N VAL A 122 -14.89 -6.68 0.17
CA VAL A 122 -13.50 -6.46 0.59
C VAL A 122 -12.78 -5.60 -0.44
N GLY A 123 -12.00 -4.62 0.01
CA GLY A 123 -11.13 -3.83 -0.84
C GLY A 123 -9.84 -4.57 -1.14
N LEU A 124 -9.84 -5.44 -2.15
CA LEU A 124 -8.61 -6.14 -2.55
C LEU A 124 -7.72 -5.23 -3.40
N SER A 125 -6.40 -5.34 -3.20
CA SER A 125 -5.39 -4.80 -4.12
C SER A 125 -5.72 -5.15 -5.58
N TRP A 126 -5.44 -4.21 -6.47
CA TRP A 126 -5.63 -4.40 -7.90
C TRP A 126 -4.80 -5.54 -8.48
N ILE A 127 -3.63 -5.83 -7.89
CA ILE A 127 -2.81 -6.98 -8.31
C ILE A 127 -3.60 -8.29 -8.22
N TYR A 128 -4.47 -8.41 -7.21
CA TYR A 128 -5.30 -9.59 -6.97
C TYR A 128 -6.59 -9.64 -7.80
N ARG A 129 -6.96 -8.52 -8.42
CA ARG A 129 -8.21 -8.38 -9.19
C ARG A 129 -7.97 -8.34 -10.70
N ALA A 130 -6.83 -7.80 -11.12
CA ALA A 130 -6.41 -7.70 -12.52
C ALA A 130 -5.95 -9.04 -13.12
N ALA A 131 -5.79 -10.07 -12.28
CA ALA A 131 -5.53 -11.45 -12.65
C ALA A 131 -6.18 -12.39 -11.62
N PRO A 132 -6.38 -13.69 -11.93
CA PRO A 132 -6.96 -14.64 -10.98
C PRO A 132 -6.21 -14.68 -9.65
N LEU A 133 -6.97 -14.87 -8.56
CA LEU A 133 -6.43 -15.06 -7.22
C LEU A 133 -5.59 -16.35 -7.13
N SER A 134 -4.47 -16.27 -6.41
CA SER A 134 -3.62 -17.38 -6.01
C SER A 134 -3.75 -17.62 -4.50
N PRO A 135 -3.60 -18.86 -4.00
CA PRO A 135 -3.51 -19.13 -2.56
C PRO A 135 -2.41 -18.33 -1.83
N ASP A 136 -1.40 -17.86 -2.56
CA ASP A 136 -0.26 -17.09 -2.04
C ASP A 136 -0.52 -15.56 -1.98
N ASP A 137 -1.74 -15.11 -2.27
CA ASP A 137 -2.14 -13.70 -2.21
C ASP A 137 -2.51 -13.09 -0.82
N PRO A 138 -2.48 -13.77 0.36
CA PRO A 138 -2.91 -13.12 1.61
C PRO A 138 -1.79 -12.26 2.22
N TRP A 139 -1.78 -10.97 1.88
CA TRP A 139 -0.90 -9.96 2.49
C TRP A 139 -1.48 -9.37 3.78
N ASP A 140 -2.68 -8.80 3.69
CA ASP A 140 -3.23 -7.90 4.72
C ASP A 140 -3.38 -8.59 6.08
N ASP A 141 -4.01 -9.76 6.15
CA ASP A 141 -4.27 -10.47 7.41
C ASP A 141 -2.96 -10.82 8.17
N ILE A 142 -1.91 -11.17 7.43
CA ILE A 142 -0.60 -11.55 8.01
C ILE A 142 0.12 -10.31 8.51
N ALA A 143 0.14 -9.25 7.71
CA ALA A 143 0.78 -8.00 8.07
C ALA A 143 0.09 -7.34 9.28
N GLU A 144 -1.25 -7.27 9.29
CA GLU A 144 -2.01 -6.70 10.40
C GLU A 144 -1.80 -7.47 11.70
N ALA A 145 -1.77 -8.80 11.65
CA ALA A 145 -1.51 -9.63 12.83
C ALA A 145 -0.11 -9.38 13.42
N ALA A 146 0.93 -9.35 12.57
CA ALA A 146 2.30 -9.12 12.99
C ALA A 146 2.51 -7.74 13.63
N LEU A 147 1.89 -6.72 13.03
CA LEU A 147 1.83 -5.38 13.58
C LEU A 147 1.09 -5.40 14.93
N GLY A 148 -0.04 -6.13 15.02
CA GLY A 148 -0.95 -6.20 16.17
C GLY A 148 -0.31 -6.75 17.43
N ASP A 149 0.56 -7.73 17.24
CA ASP A 149 1.31 -8.35 18.33
C ASP A 149 2.40 -7.41 18.87
N ARG A 150 2.95 -6.54 18.01
CA ARG A 150 4.08 -5.65 18.36
C ARG A 150 3.63 -4.35 19.01
N PHE A 151 2.60 -3.70 18.47
CA PHE A 151 2.18 -2.37 18.90
C PHE A 151 0.72 -2.38 19.33
N ARG A 152 0.41 -1.65 20.41
CA ARG A 152 -0.96 -1.55 20.92
C ARG A 152 -1.66 -0.35 20.30
N TRP A 153 -2.71 -0.60 19.54
CA TRP A 153 -3.55 0.44 18.91
C TRP A 153 -4.74 0.90 19.76
N ARG A 154 -5.03 0.18 20.85
CA ARG A 154 -6.23 0.29 21.67
C ARG A 154 -5.99 0.98 23.00
#